data_AF-E8N2I2-F1
#
_entry.id   AF-E8N2I2-F1
#
_cell.length_a   1.000
_cell.length_b   1.000
_cell.length_c   1.000
_cell.angle_alpha   90.00
_cell.angle_beta   90.00
_cell.angle_gamma   90.00
#
_symmetry.space_group_name_H-M   'P 1'
#
loop_
_entity.id
_entity.type
_entity.pdbx_description
1 polymer ?
#
loop_
_entity_poly.entity_id
_entity_poly.type
_entity_poly.pdbx_seq_one_letter_code
_entity_poly.pdbx_strand_id
1 'polypeptide(L)'
;MVDVATPLTFQRYTGNWRGSFEGWLMTPKEGFLRMKKTLTTVKNFYMVGQWVQPGGGLPSGVSTAREVIAQICREDGKRFQTFTD
;
A
#
# COMPACT_ATOMS: atom_id res chain seq x y z
N MET A 1 16.09 29.51 11.22
CA MET A 1 16.19 28.03 11.25
C MET A 1 15.56 27.49 9.97
N VAL A 2 16.14 26.46 9.35
CA VAL A 2 15.65 25.87 8.09
C VAL A 2 15.48 24.36 8.29
N ASP A 3 14.30 23.85 7.94
CA ASP A 3 14.03 22.42 7.96
C ASP A 3 14.38 21.79 6.62
N VAL A 4 15.03 20.62 6.65
CA VAL A 4 15.47 19.90 5.45
C VAL A 4 15.05 18.43 5.54
N ALA A 5 14.29 17.98 4.55
CA ALA A 5 13.98 16.57 4.34
C ALA A 5 14.99 15.94 3.38
N THR A 6 15.57 14.80 3.78
CA THR A 6 16.49 14.01 2.96
C THR A 6 15.95 12.58 2.83
N PRO A 7 16.45 11.73 1.92
CA PRO A 7 16.07 10.31 1.88
C PRO A 7 16.17 9.60 3.23
N LEU A 8 17.15 9.97 4.06
CA LEU A 8 17.32 9.45 5.42
C LEU A 8 16.16 9.84 6.35
N THR A 9 15.55 11.01 6.15
CA THR A 9 14.34 11.46 6.86
C THR A 9 13.19 10.47 6.62
N PHE A 10 12.91 10.12 5.36
CA PHE A 10 11.83 9.19 5.02
C PHE A 10 12.11 7.77 5.55
N GLN A 11 13.36 7.29 5.43
CA GLN A 11 13.74 5.99 5.97
C GLN A 11 13.56 5.94 7.50
N ARG A 12 13.98 6.99 8.24
CA ARG A 12 13.86 7.04 9.70
C ARG A 12 12.43 7.17 10.20
N TYR A 13 11.62 8.02 9.57
CA TYR A 13 10.26 8.29 10.07
C TYR A 13 9.20 7.29 9.59
N THR A 14 9.39 6.70 8.41
CA THR A 14 8.34 5.87 7.78
C THR A 14 8.82 4.47 7.42
N GLY A 15 10.11 4.16 7.63
CA GLY A 15 10.69 2.87 7.25
C GLY A 15 10.78 2.66 5.73
N ASN A 16 10.55 3.70 4.91
CA ASN A 16 10.57 3.58 3.46
C ASN A 16 11.96 3.15 2.97
N TRP A 17 11.98 2.05 2.21
CA TRP A 17 13.21 1.49 1.66
C TRP A 17 13.89 2.52 0.74
N ARG A 18 15.19 2.76 1.00
CA ARG A 18 16.01 3.78 0.32
C ARG A 18 15.40 5.20 0.31
N GLY A 19 14.50 5.50 1.26
CA GLY A 19 13.83 6.79 1.34
C GLY A 19 12.82 7.05 0.21
N SER A 20 12.38 6.01 -0.51
CA SER A 20 11.38 6.16 -1.57
C SER A 20 10.00 6.45 -0.98
N PHE A 21 9.57 7.70 -1.06
CA PHE A 21 8.31 8.13 -0.45
C PHE A 21 7.07 7.72 -1.23
N GLU A 22 7.19 7.37 -2.51
CA GLU A 22 6.08 6.84 -3.35
C GLU A 22 6.20 5.33 -3.66
N GLY A 23 7.22 4.66 -3.12
CA GLY A 23 7.47 3.25 -3.38
C GLY A 23 8.18 3.01 -4.72
N TRP A 24 7.44 2.57 -5.73
CA TRP A 24 7.98 2.18 -7.04
C TRP A 24 8.08 3.37 -7.99
N LEU A 25 9.17 3.42 -8.78
CA LEU A 25 9.28 4.38 -9.88
C LEU A 25 8.24 4.05 -10.95
N MET A 26 7.44 5.04 -11.34
CA MET A 26 6.44 4.89 -12.37
C MET A 26 7.10 4.84 -13.76
N THR A 27 7.33 3.64 -14.28
CA THR A 27 7.70 3.43 -15.69
C THR A 27 6.52 2.77 -16.43
N PRO A 28 6.50 2.76 -17.78
CA PRO A 28 5.50 2.02 -18.54
C PRO A 28 5.41 0.52 -18.19
N LYS A 29 6.53 -0.08 -17.76
CA LYS A 29 6.58 -1.49 -17.36
C LYS A 29 6.08 -1.68 -15.93
N GLU A 30 6.54 -0.83 -15.02
CA GLU A 30 6.26 -0.96 -13.59
C GLU A 30 4.87 -0.41 -13.20
N GLY A 31 4.28 0.51 -13.98
CA GLY A 31 2.98 1.12 -13.68
C GLY A 31 1.79 0.15 -13.66
N PHE A 32 1.95 -1.04 -14.25
CA PHE A 32 0.95 -2.11 -14.25
C PHE A 32 1.26 -3.24 -13.26
N LEU A 33 2.31 -3.10 -12.44
CA LEU A 33 2.63 -4.11 -11.43
C LEU A 33 1.46 -4.27 -10.45
N ARG A 34 0.87 -5.46 -10.45
CA ARG A 34 -0.10 -5.89 -9.44
C ARG A 34 0.53 -7.01 -8.62
N MET A 35 1.03 -6.67 -7.44
CA MET A 35 1.52 -7.66 -6.50
C MET A 35 0.34 -8.32 -5.78
N LYS A 36 0.47 -9.62 -5.45
CA LYS A 36 -0.45 -10.26 -4.52
C LYS A 36 -0.37 -9.55 -3.17
N LYS A 37 -1.53 -9.22 -2.61
CA LYS A 37 -1.65 -8.60 -1.28
C LYS A 37 -1.58 -9.61 -0.13
N THR A 38 -1.24 -10.86 -0.42
CA THR A 38 -1.13 -11.96 0.54
C THR A 38 0.15 -12.76 0.27
N LEU A 39 0.62 -13.48 1.28
CA LEU A 39 1.73 -14.43 1.16
C LEU A 39 1.18 -15.86 1.11
N THR A 40 1.84 -16.75 0.37
CA THR A 40 1.40 -18.14 0.21
C THR A 40 1.58 -18.98 1.47
N THR A 41 2.53 -18.61 2.33
CA THR A 41 2.94 -19.41 3.50
C THR A 41 2.31 -18.95 4.81
N VAL A 42 1.72 -17.75 4.85
CA VAL A 42 1.18 -17.16 6.08
C VAL A 42 -0.31 -16.93 5.90
N LYS A 43 -1.12 -17.61 6.71
CA LYS A 43 -2.58 -17.43 6.72
C LYS A 43 -2.95 -16.10 7.40
N ASN A 44 -4.04 -15.49 6.93
CA ASN A 44 -4.61 -14.26 7.48
C ASN A 44 -3.60 -13.09 7.53
N PHE A 45 -2.65 -13.05 6.60
CA PHE A 45 -1.67 -11.98 6.46
C PHE A 45 -1.91 -11.22 5.16
N TYR A 46 -2.18 -9.92 5.29
CA TYR A 46 -2.49 -9.04 4.17
C TYR A 46 -1.57 -7.82 4.18
N MET A 47 -1.22 -7.36 2.99
CA MET A 47 -0.34 -6.22 2.76
C MET A 47 -1.08 -5.12 2.01
N VAL A 48 -0.85 -3.88 2.43
CA VAL A 48 -1.46 -2.67 1.85
C VAL A 48 -0.39 -1.59 1.67
N GLY A 49 -0.72 -0.57 0.87
CA GLY A 49 0.14 0.58 0.62
C GLY A 49 0.93 0.51 -0.69
N GLN A 50 1.74 1.55 -0.89
CA GLN A 50 2.47 1.80 -2.13
C GLN A 50 3.46 0.71 -2.55
N TRP A 51 3.89 -0.15 -1.61
CA TRP A 51 4.82 -1.24 -1.90
C TRP A 51 4.14 -2.44 -2.58
N VAL A 52 2.82 -2.58 -2.43
CA VAL A 52 2.04 -3.66 -3.09
C VAL A 52 1.26 -3.18 -4.31
N GLN A 53 1.13 -1.87 -4.51
CA GLN A 53 0.47 -1.27 -5.67
C GLN A 53 1.12 0.07 -6.02
N PRO A 54 1.67 0.21 -7.25
CA PRO A 54 2.23 1.48 -7.73
C PRO A 54 1.21 2.62 -7.68
N GLY A 55 1.72 3.85 -7.54
CA GLY A 55 0.92 5.08 -7.49
C GLY A 55 1.24 5.95 -6.27
N GLY A 56 1.85 5.38 -5.22
CA GLY A 56 2.35 6.14 -4.07
C GLY A 56 1.28 6.88 -3.26
N GLY A 57 1.72 7.56 -2.21
CA GLY A 57 0.93 8.53 -1.46
C GLY A 57 -0.32 7.98 -0.76
N LEU A 58 -1.13 8.90 -0.22
CA LEU A 58 -2.37 8.56 0.48
C LEU A 58 -3.37 7.74 -0.36
N PRO A 59 -3.59 8.02 -1.66
CA PRO A 59 -4.54 7.26 -2.47
C PRO A 59 -4.21 5.77 -2.56
N SER A 60 -2.93 5.40 -2.67
CA SER A 60 -2.53 3.99 -2.73
C SER A 60 -2.84 3.25 -1.43
N GLY A 61 -2.58 3.89 -0.28
CA GLY A 61 -2.88 3.33 1.04
C GLY A 61 -4.37 3.03 1.21
N VAL A 62 -5.23 4.01 0.94
CA VAL A 62 -6.68 3.87 1.11
C VAL A 62 -7.27 2.87 0.12
N SER A 63 -6.87 2.93 -1.16
CA SER A 63 -7.42 2.05 -2.20
C SER A 63 -7.05 0.60 -1.95
N THR A 64 -5.78 0.33 -1.64
CA THR A 64 -5.31 -1.04 -1.33
C THR A 64 -5.96 -1.59 -0.05
N ALA A 65 -6.17 -0.76 0.97
CA ALA A 65 -6.88 -1.15 2.19
C ALA A 65 -8.34 -1.52 1.91
N ARG A 66 -9.05 -0.74 1.11
CA ARG A 66 -10.43 -1.06 0.70
C ARG A 66 -10.50 -2.41 -0.01
N GLU A 67 -9.58 -2.68 -0.93
CA GLU A 67 -9.50 -3.96 -1.62
C GLU A 67 -9.26 -5.14 -0.67
N VAL A 68 -8.33 -4.98 0.29
CA VAL A 68 -8.03 -6.02 1.29
C VAL A 68 -9.22 -6.27 2.21
N ILE A 69 -9.90 -5.23 2.69
CA ILE A 69 -11.08 -5.41 3.53
C ILE A 69 -12.21 -6.11 2.76
N ALA A 70 -12.44 -5.75 1.50
CA ALA A 70 -13.41 -6.44 0.66
C ALA A 70 -13.06 -7.93 0.48
N GLN A 71 -11.77 -8.26 0.33
CA GLN A 71 -11.28 -9.64 0.29
C GLN A 71 -11.53 -10.37 1.62
N ILE A 72 -11.20 -9.75 2.76
CA ILE A 72 -11.42 -10.33 4.09
C ILE A 72 -12.91 -10.59 4.33
N CYS A 73 -13.79 -9.63 4.00
CA CYS A 73 -15.24 -9.85 4.12
C CYS A 73 -15.69 -11.08 3.34
N ARG A 74 -15.21 -11.25 2.10
CA ARG A 74 -15.54 -12.42 1.28
C ARG A 74 -15.03 -13.72 1.90
N GLU A 75 -13.82 -13.73 2.45
CA GLU A 75 -13.23 -14.90 3.12
C GLU A 75 -13.99 -15.26 4.41
N ASP A 76 -14.52 -14.26 5.12
CA ASP A 76 -15.39 -14.41 6.29
C ASP A 76 -16.85 -14.77 5.95
N GLY A 77 -17.23 -14.84 4.67
CA GLY A 77 -18.62 -15.04 4.25
C GLY A 77 -19.54 -13.84 4.52
N LYS A 78 -18.98 -12.64 4.72
CA LYS A 78 -19.69 -11.39 4.98
C LYS A 78 -19.78 -10.53 3.72
N ARG A 79 -20.90 -9.81 3.56
CA ARG A 79 -21.04 -8.79 2.51
C ARG A 79 -20.23 -7.54 2.89
N PHE A 80 -19.35 -7.09 2.01
CA PHE A 80 -18.68 -5.79 2.16
C PHE A 80 -19.71 -4.65 2.05
N GLN A 81 -19.69 -3.72 3.00
CA GLN A 81 -20.62 -2.59 3.08
C GLN A 81 -19.84 -1.27 3.14
N THR A 82 -20.39 -0.24 2.51
CA THR A 82 -19.85 1.12 2.56
C THR A 82 -21.00 2.07 2.78
N PHE A 83 -20.82 2.99 3.73
CA PHE A 83 -21.79 4.04 3.99
C PHE A 83 -21.42 5.26 3.15
N THR A 84 -22.43 5.88 2.58
CA THR A 84 -22.36 7.23 2.02
C THR A 84 -23.51 7.92 2.70
N ASP A 85 -23.22 8.92 3.54
CA ASP A 85 -24.23 9.79 4.10
C ASP A 85 -24.97 10.57 2.99
#